data_AF-A0A0L8GMW3-F1
#
_entry.id   AF-A0A0L8GMW3-F1
#
_cell.length_a   1.000
_cell.length_b   1.000
_cell.length_c   1.000
_cell.angle_alpha   90.00
_cell.angle_beta   90.00
_cell.angle_gamma   90.00
#
_symmetry.space_group_name_H-M   'P 1'
#
loop_
_entity.id
_entity.type
_entity.pdbx_description
1 polymer ?
#
loop_
_entity_poly.entity_id
_entity_poly.type
_entity_poly.pdbx_seq_one_letter_code
_entity_poly.pdbx_strand_id
1 'polypeptide(L)'
;KCGETECHNNAHCQIIKGVHMCTCNEGYTGDGIELCDEGRCTCFASGDPHYRTYDSNSLYLFGDCKYVMSKTIHNVKFPFGVEVKNEHRGTFKHRDRAFTRSVDVKIGGHVYRLHLTKYLSVDGKKMAIPYKTSDGMLNITIEGQYMKLEFGGGLIVRFDGVHKVVISLAQQYANKVEGICGDCDSNPANDILFHGKDINGMTNNNERYEKFASQFLITDDSDKPAKDKMYFVFSFFLLCFYYMLYEILKPVVDINSNNTRSSSNNNNIPHYL
;
A
#
# COMPACT_ATOMS: atom_id res chain seq x y z
N LYS A 1 12.40 2.54 42.86
CA LYS A 1 13.38 1.51 43.26
C LYS A 1 12.82 0.12 42.99
N CYS A 2 13.63 -0.76 42.43
CA CYS A 2 13.34 -2.16 42.12
C CYS A 2 14.48 -3.00 42.68
N GLY A 3 14.30 -3.55 43.88
CA GLY A 3 15.44 -4.02 44.68
C GLY A 3 16.37 -2.85 45.03
N GLU A 4 17.64 -2.94 44.65
CA GLU A 4 18.66 -1.91 44.91
C GLU A 4 18.74 -0.83 43.80
N THR A 5 18.13 -1.07 42.64
CA THR A 5 18.25 -0.19 41.45
C THR A 5 17.10 0.80 41.35
N GLU A 6 17.35 2.02 40.88
CA GLU A 6 16.31 2.96 40.45
C GLU A 6 16.02 2.77 38.96
N CYS A 7 14.75 2.52 38.62
CA CYS A 7 14.33 2.37 37.22
C CYS A 7 14.17 3.73 36.56
N HIS A 8 14.30 3.75 35.23
CA HIS A 8 14.00 4.91 34.40
C HIS A 8 12.56 5.41 34.61
N ASN A 9 12.30 6.69 34.36
CA ASN A 9 10.96 7.31 34.51
C ASN A 9 9.87 6.61 33.67
N ASN A 10 10.26 6.06 32.52
CA ASN A 10 9.40 5.29 31.62
C ASN A 10 9.55 3.77 31.81
N ALA A 11 9.93 3.32 33.00
CA ALA A 11 10.00 1.92 33.37
C ALA A 11 9.24 1.64 34.66
N HIS A 12 8.86 0.38 34.85
CA HIS A 12 8.31 -0.12 36.10
C HIS A 12 9.13 -1.30 36.61
N CYS A 13 9.03 -1.56 37.91
CA CYS A 13 9.68 -2.72 38.52
C CYS A 13 8.84 -3.98 38.29
N GLN A 14 9.45 -5.01 37.74
CA GLN A 14 8.86 -6.35 37.59
C GLN A 14 9.73 -7.38 38.33
N ILE A 15 9.07 -8.34 39.01
CA ILE A 15 9.77 -9.44 39.67
C ILE A 15 9.60 -10.71 38.84
N ILE A 16 10.68 -11.17 38.21
CA ILE A 16 10.67 -12.36 37.36
C ILE A 16 11.46 -13.45 38.09
N LYS A 17 10.76 -14.53 38.48
CA LYS A 17 11.36 -15.67 39.23
C LYS A 17 12.16 -15.24 40.48
N GLY A 18 11.67 -14.22 41.19
CA GLY A 18 12.31 -13.69 42.40
C GLY A 18 13.44 -12.67 42.15
N VAL A 19 13.74 -12.34 40.90
CA VAL A 19 14.72 -11.30 40.53
C VAL A 19 13.99 -9.99 40.23
N HIS A 20 14.43 -8.90 40.87
CA HIS A 20 13.97 -7.55 40.57
C HIS A 20 14.58 -7.06 39.26
N MET A 21 13.74 -6.74 38.27
CA MET A 21 14.15 -6.18 36.99
C MET A 21 13.35 -4.92 36.68
N CYS A 22 14.03 -3.89 36.18
CA CYS A 22 13.35 -2.75 35.60
C CYS A 22 12.95 -3.09 34.16
N THR A 23 11.69 -2.84 33.80
CA THR A 23 11.17 -3.11 32.46
C THR A 23 10.52 -1.85 31.93
N CYS A 24 10.89 -1.44 30.72
CA CYS A 24 10.30 -0.28 30.08
C CYS A 24 8.77 -0.45 29.97
N ASN A 25 8.05 0.65 30.12
CA ASN A 25 6.60 0.69 29.97
C ASN A 25 6.21 0.37 28.52
N GLU A 26 4.95 -0.04 28.30
CA GLU A 26 4.44 -0.30 26.95
C GLU A 26 4.70 0.91 26.05
N GLY A 27 5.25 0.67 24.85
CA GLY A 27 5.65 1.74 23.92
C GLY A 27 7.11 2.15 24.00
N TYR A 28 7.85 1.70 25.02
CA TYR A 28 9.25 2.03 25.23
C TYR A 28 10.16 0.80 25.17
N THR A 29 11.38 1.00 24.69
CA THR A 29 12.39 -0.04 24.56
C THR A 29 13.72 0.48 25.12
N GLY A 30 14.46 -0.38 25.81
CA GLY A 30 15.73 -0.03 26.44
C GLY A 30 16.07 -0.97 27.60
N ASP A 31 16.99 -0.56 28.45
CA ASP A 31 17.49 -1.35 29.57
C ASP A 31 16.65 -1.21 30.85
N GLY A 32 15.69 -0.30 30.89
CA GLY A 32 14.83 -0.07 32.04
C GLY A 32 15.45 0.78 33.16
N ILE A 33 16.74 1.10 33.09
CA ILE A 33 17.50 1.77 34.15
C ILE A 33 17.94 3.15 33.66
N GLU A 34 18.75 3.20 32.61
CA GLU A 34 19.27 4.45 32.02
C GLU A 34 18.48 4.85 30.77
N LEU A 35 17.96 3.87 30.04
CA LEU A 35 17.29 4.08 28.76
C LEU A 35 15.94 3.38 28.73
N CYS A 36 14.90 4.17 28.49
CA CYS A 36 13.65 3.71 27.91
C CYS A 36 13.20 4.77 26.91
N ASP A 37 13.61 4.58 25.66
CA ASP A 37 13.22 5.43 24.55
C ASP A 37 11.93 4.91 23.93
N GLU A 38 11.13 5.80 23.34
CA GLU A 38 9.98 5.37 22.55
C GLU A 38 10.49 4.52 21.40
N GLY A 39 10.32 3.20 21.51
CA GLY A 39 10.67 2.26 20.46
C GLY A 39 9.89 2.63 19.20
N ARG A 40 10.56 2.62 18.05
CA ARG A 40 9.89 2.88 16.77
C ARG A 40 10.19 1.81 15.75
N CYS A 41 9.14 1.27 15.16
CA CYS A 41 9.25 0.45 13.97
C CYS A 41 9.28 1.35 12.73
N THR A 42 10.13 1.02 11.76
CA THR A 42 10.24 1.82 10.53
C THR A 42 10.10 0.94 9.30
N CYS A 43 9.09 1.23 8.50
CA CYS A 43 8.85 0.63 7.19
C CYS A 43 9.23 1.64 6.10
N PHE A 44 9.72 1.16 4.96
CA PHE A 44 9.92 2.05 3.80
C PHE A 44 9.60 1.37 2.47
N ALA A 45 9.17 2.20 1.53
CA ALA A 45 9.06 1.86 0.12
C ALA A 45 9.99 2.80 -0.66
N SER A 46 10.85 2.27 -1.52
CA SER A 46 11.83 3.06 -2.27
C SER A 46 11.60 2.90 -3.77
N GLY A 47 10.42 3.29 -4.26
CA GLY A 47 9.96 2.91 -5.59
C GLY A 47 9.79 1.40 -5.74
N ASP A 48 8.93 0.98 -6.66
CA ASP A 48 8.83 -0.43 -7.01
C ASP A 48 10.19 -0.88 -7.63
N PRO A 49 10.75 -2.01 -7.18
CA PRO A 49 10.06 -3.02 -6.36
C PRO A 49 10.34 -2.98 -4.86
N HIS A 50 11.17 -2.09 -4.31
CA HIS A 50 11.78 -2.34 -3.00
C HIS A 50 10.94 -1.85 -1.81
N TYR A 51 10.44 -2.79 -1.02
CA TYR A 51 9.77 -2.57 0.26
C TYR A 51 10.55 -3.23 1.38
N ARG A 52 10.54 -2.61 2.56
CA ARG A 52 11.00 -3.20 3.81
C ARG A 52 9.94 -2.99 4.88
N THR A 53 9.55 -4.09 5.52
CA THR A 53 8.56 -4.13 6.61
C THR A 53 9.13 -3.51 7.89
N TYR A 54 8.26 -3.37 8.90
CA TYR A 54 8.62 -2.89 10.23
C TYR A 54 9.70 -3.76 10.90
N ASP A 55 9.60 -5.08 10.74
CA ASP A 55 10.51 -6.05 11.36
C ASP A 55 11.64 -6.47 10.41
N SER A 56 11.96 -5.57 9.46
CA SER A 56 13.13 -5.63 8.57
C SER A 56 13.08 -6.63 7.42
N ASN A 57 11.96 -7.31 7.19
CA ASN A 57 11.81 -8.22 6.06
C ASN A 57 11.72 -7.43 4.73
N SER A 58 12.34 -7.96 3.67
CA SER A 58 12.41 -7.29 2.36
C SER A 58 11.51 -8.00 1.36
N LEU A 59 10.67 -7.23 0.67
CA LEU A 59 9.76 -7.76 -0.35
C LEU A 59 9.76 -6.89 -1.61
N TYR A 60 9.38 -7.52 -2.72
CA TYR A 60 9.48 -6.97 -4.06
C TYR A 60 8.11 -6.93 -4.71
N LEU A 61 7.57 -5.74 -4.98
CA LEU A 61 6.24 -5.59 -5.61
C LEU A 61 6.32 -4.75 -6.86
N PHE A 62 5.99 -5.38 -7.98
CA PHE A 62 5.98 -4.77 -9.30
C PHE A 62 4.62 -4.15 -9.66
N GLY A 63 4.65 -3.07 -10.42
CA GLY A 63 3.48 -2.47 -11.05
C GLY A 63 2.94 -1.20 -10.38
N ASP A 64 1.93 -0.62 -11.02
CA ASP A 64 1.35 0.68 -10.67
C ASP A 64 0.10 0.57 -9.77
N CYS A 65 0.04 -0.46 -8.95
CA CYS A 65 -1.08 -0.67 -8.05
C CYS A 65 -1.12 0.36 -6.89
N LYS A 66 -2.28 0.43 -6.21
CA LYS A 66 -2.46 1.15 -4.95
C LYS A 66 -2.61 0.14 -3.82
N TYR A 67 -1.81 0.30 -2.77
CA TYR A 67 -1.76 -0.65 -1.65
C TYR A 67 -1.96 0.04 -0.31
N VAL A 68 -2.55 -0.70 0.63
CA VAL A 68 -2.49 -0.36 2.05
C VAL A 68 -1.10 -0.70 2.59
N MET A 69 -0.28 0.32 2.87
CA MET A 69 1.04 0.12 3.46
C MET A 69 0.94 -0.25 4.94
N SER A 70 0.12 0.50 5.69
CA SER A 70 -0.09 0.25 7.10
C SER A 70 -1.39 0.90 7.53
N LYS A 71 -2.25 0.16 8.23
CA LYS A 71 -3.45 0.70 8.87
C LYS A 71 -3.62 0.05 10.22
N THR A 72 -4.25 0.77 11.14
CA THR A 72 -4.58 0.23 12.45
C THR A 72 -5.70 -0.81 12.34
N ILE A 73 -5.53 -1.91 13.05
CA ILE A 73 -6.57 -2.92 13.30
C ILE A 73 -7.05 -2.79 14.75
N HIS A 74 -8.32 -3.14 15.00
CA HIS A 74 -8.97 -3.00 16.32
C HIS A 74 -9.23 -1.55 16.79
N ASN A 75 -9.82 -1.42 17.99
CA ASN A 75 -10.05 -0.13 18.66
C ASN A 75 -8.76 0.39 19.29
N VAL A 76 -7.97 1.14 18.52
CA VAL A 76 -6.85 1.93 19.02
C VAL A 76 -7.29 3.37 19.30
N LYS A 77 -6.62 4.04 20.25
CA LYS A 77 -6.93 5.43 20.62
C LYS A 77 -6.77 6.42 19.46
N PHE A 78 -5.79 6.16 18.59
CA PHE A 78 -5.41 7.04 17.49
C PHE A 78 -5.35 6.25 16.17
N PRO A 79 -6.51 5.97 15.56
CA PRO A 79 -6.57 5.18 14.34
C PRO A 79 -6.00 5.94 13.14
N PHE A 80 -5.36 5.21 12.23
CA PHE A 80 -4.84 5.75 10.98
C PHE A 80 -4.85 4.72 9.86
N GLY A 81 -4.75 5.19 8.62
CA GLY A 81 -4.41 4.39 7.45
C GLY A 81 -3.40 5.11 6.56
N VAL A 82 -2.44 4.37 6.02
CA VAL A 82 -1.45 4.86 5.06
C VAL A 82 -1.54 4.01 3.80
N GLU A 83 -1.82 4.66 2.69
CA GLU A 83 -1.96 4.04 1.37
C GLU A 83 -0.96 4.66 0.40
N VAL A 84 -0.35 3.82 -0.43
CA VAL A 84 0.65 4.24 -1.41
C VAL A 84 0.17 3.86 -2.80
N LYS A 85 0.16 4.83 -3.71
CA LYS A 85 -0.12 4.64 -5.13
C LYS A 85 1.19 4.68 -5.90
N ASN A 86 1.47 3.64 -6.68
CA ASN A 86 2.60 3.61 -7.61
C ASN A 86 2.15 3.94 -9.04
N GLU A 87 3.04 4.44 -9.87
CA GLU A 87 2.80 4.71 -11.29
C GLU A 87 4.04 4.43 -12.14
N HIS A 88 3.84 4.02 -13.39
CA HIS A 88 4.92 3.95 -14.36
C HIS A 88 5.25 5.35 -14.90
N ARG A 89 6.51 5.79 -14.75
CA ARG A 89 6.93 7.16 -15.15
C ARG A 89 7.62 7.28 -16.50
N GLY A 90 7.81 6.17 -17.21
CA GLY A 90 8.14 6.14 -18.63
C GLY A 90 9.36 6.95 -19.11
N THR A 91 10.49 6.27 -19.29
CA THR A 91 11.21 6.28 -20.59
C THR A 91 11.39 4.82 -21.02
N PHE A 92 11.69 4.54 -22.30
CA PHE A 92 11.81 3.17 -22.86
C PHE A 92 12.71 2.20 -22.06
N LYS A 93 13.60 2.71 -21.19
CA LYS A 93 14.53 1.92 -20.35
C LYS A 93 13.95 1.47 -18.98
N HIS A 94 12.76 1.93 -18.58
CA HIS A 94 12.19 1.68 -17.25
C HIS A 94 10.70 1.32 -17.27
N ARG A 95 10.22 0.63 -18.32
CA ARG A 95 8.81 0.23 -18.42
C ARG A 95 8.36 -0.70 -17.28
N ASP A 96 9.27 -1.47 -16.72
CA ASP A 96 8.96 -2.47 -15.69
C ASP A 96 9.10 -1.91 -14.25
N ARG A 97 9.25 -0.58 -14.09
CA ARG A 97 9.42 0.06 -12.78
C ARG A 97 8.34 1.09 -12.52
N ALA A 98 7.60 0.92 -11.44
CA ALA A 98 6.72 1.94 -10.92
C ALA A 98 7.38 2.76 -9.80
N PHE A 99 6.92 3.99 -9.60
CA PHE A 99 7.39 4.89 -8.55
C PHE A 99 6.19 5.38 -7.74
N THR A 100 6.39 5.63 -6.46
CA THR A 100 5.32 6.21 -5.63
C THR A 100 4.88 7.56 -6.19
N ARG A 101 3.65 7.62 -6.71
CA ARG A 101 2.94 8.81 -7.20
C ARG A 101 2.44 9.66 -6.04
N SER A 102 1.84 9.03 -5.04
CA SER A 102 1.25 9.72 -3.90
C SER A 102 1.17 8.82 -2.68
N VAL A 103 1.12 9.47 -1.52
CA VAL A 103 0.86 8.83 -0.22
C VAL A 103 -0.40 9.43 0.38
N ASP A 104 -1.41 8.61 0.65
CA ASP A 104 -2.64 9.01 1.30
C ASP A 104 -2.58 8.61 2.77
N VAL A 105 -2.68 9.59 3.65
CA VAL A 105 -2.76 9.37 5.10
C VAL A 105 -4.19 9.68 5.55
N LYS A 106 -4.88 8.68 6.08
CA LYS A 106 -6.28 8.74 6.52
C LYS A 106 -6.33 8.85 8.05
N ILE A 107 -6.77 9.99 8.56
CA ILE A 107 -6.84 10.28 10.01
C ILE A 107 -8.13 11.06 10.29
N GLY A 108 -8.93 10.62 11.25
CA GLY A 108 -10.12 11.34 11.70
C GLY A 108 -11.16 11.61 10.61
N GLY A 109 -11.27 10.72 9.62
CA GLY A 109 -12.19 10.89 8.47
C GLY A 109 -11.66 11.80 7.35
N HIS A 110 -10.49 12.40 7.51
CA HIS A 110 -9.84 13.23 6.49
C HIS A 110 -8.77 12.45 5.72
N VAL A 111 -8.55 12.82 4.46
CA VAL A 111 -7.48 12.29 3.62
C VAL A 111 -6.42 13.36 3.36
N TYR A 112 -5.24 13.15 3.93
CA TYR A 112 -4.04 13.97 3.72
C TYR A 112 -3.18 13.32 2.64
N ARG A 113 -3.24 13.83 1.41
CA ARG A 113 -2.48 13.30 0.28
C ARG A 113 -1.20 14.09 0.07
N LEU A 114 -0.08 13.38 0.18
CA LEU A 114 1.27 13.85 -0.11
C LEU A 114 1.59 13.53 -1.58
N HIS A 115 1.75 14.56 -2.40
CA HIS A 115 1.95 14.41 -3.84
C HIS A 115 3.41 14.54 -4.26
N LEU A 116 3.68 14.20 -5.53
CA LEU A 116 4.92 14.59 -6.19
C LEU A 116 5.17 16.09 -6.10
N THR A 117 6.44 16.46 -6.26
CA THR A 117 6.91 17.85 -6.17
C THR A 117 6.57 18.54 -4.84
N LYS A 118 6.21 17.74 -3.82
CA LYS A 118 6.02 18.15 -2.43
C LYS A 118 4.89 19.16 -2.24
N TYR A 119 3.74 18.93 -2.87
CA TYR A 119 2.51 19.65 -2.52
C TYR A 119 1.53 18.76 -1.76
N LEU A 120 0.69 19.41 -0.94
CA LEU A 120 -0.30 18.77 -0.09
C LEU A 120 -1.72 19.01 -0.64
N SER A 121 -2.56 18.00 -0.58
CA SER A 121 -4.02 18.20 -0.61
C SER A 121 -4.69 17.56 0.60
N VAL A 122 -5.68 18.23 1.16
CA VAL A 122 -6.56 17.71 2.22
C VAL A 122 -7.96 17.61 1.66
N ASP A 123 -8.52 16.41 1.65
CA ASP A 123 -9.84 16.11 1.06
C ASP A 123 -9.99 16.64 -0.38
N GLY A 124 -8.93 16.48 -1.18
CA GLY A 124 -8.85 16.93 -2.57
C GLY A 124 -8.56 18.42 -2.77
N LYS A 125 -8.58 19.23 -1.71
CA LYS A 125 -8.24 20.66 -1.79
C LYS A 125 -6.75 20.87 -1.58
N LYS A 126 -6.09 21.59 -2.48
CA LYS A 126 -4.67 21.95 -2.34
C LYS A 126 -4.47 22.86 -1.13
N MET A 127 -3.51 22.52 -0.27
CA MET A 127 -3.18 23.26 0.94
C MET A 127 -1.72 23.75 0.92
N ALA A 128 -1.45 24.83 1.64
CA ALA A 128 -0.09 25.32 1.86
C ALA A 128 0.63 24.49 2.93
N ILE A 129 1.96 24.41 2.83
CA ILE A 129 2.84 23.81 3.84
C ILE A 129 3.67 24.96 4.45
N PRO A 130 3.83 25.07 5.78
CA PRO A 130 3.39 24.13 6.80
C PRO A 130 1.87 24.09 6.98
N TYR A 131 1.35 22.92 7.31
CA TYR A 131 -0.07 22.69 7.60
C TYR A 131 -0.23 22.10 8.99
N LYS A 132 -1.16 22.60 9.79
CA LYS A 132 -1.52 22.05 11.09
C LYS A 132 -3.02 21.96 11.23
N THR A 133 -3.50 20.91 11.89
CA THR A 133 -4.91 20.83 12.32
C THR A 133 -5.15 21.76 13.50
N SER A 134 -6.40 22.22 13.66
CA SER A 134 -6.78 23.16 14.72
C SER A 134 -6.62 22.60 16.13
N ASP A 135 -6.72 21.28 16.29
CA ASP A 135 -6.47 20.56 17.54
C ASP A 135 -4.96 20.34 17.83
N GLY A 136 -4.08 20.70 16.89
CA GLY A 136 -2.64 20.50 17.00
C GLY A 136 -2.18 19.04 16.89
N MET A 137 -3.10 18.09 16.66
CA MET A 137 -2.78 16.67 16.62
C MET A 137 -2.01 16.28 15.37
N LEU A 138 -2.11 17.04 14.28
CA LEU A 138 -1.43 16.75 13.03
C LEU A 138 -0.65 17.96 12.53
N ASN A 139 0.60 17.72 12.14
CA ASN A 139 1.51 18.72 11.62
C ASN A 139 2.19 18.18 10.35
N ILE A 140 2.18 18.98 9.28
CA ILE A 140 2.83 18.66 8.02
C ILE A 140 3.84 19.77 7.70
N THR A 141 5.10 19.39 7.54
CA THR A 141 6.22 20.31 7.28
C THR A 141 7.15 19.78 6.20
N ILE A 142 8.09 20.61 5.76
CA ILE A 142 9.24 20.16 4.98
C ILE A 142 10.42 19.95 5.94
N GLU A 143 10.96 18.73 5.97
CA GLU A 143 12.12 18.34 6.76
C GLU A 143 13.21 17.83 5.81
N GLY A 144 14.20 18.68 5.52
CA GLY A 144 15.21 18.40 4.50
C GLY A 144 14.57 18.09 3.14
N GLN A 145 14.79 16.88 2.63
CA GLN A 145 14.22 16.44 1.36
C GLN A 145 12.80 15.89 1.45
N TYR A 146 12.23 15.75 2.64
CA TYR A 146 10.94 15.07 2.84
C TYR A 146 9.82 16.06 3.15
N MET A 147 8.61 15.76 2.65
CA MET A 147 7.38 16.16 3.32
C MET A 147 7.17 15.24 4.51
N LYS A 148 7.14 15.78 5.72
CA LYS A 148 6.93 15.04 6.96
C LYS A 148 5.51 15.34 7.45
N LEU A 149 4.68 14.30 7.56
CA LEU A 149 3.43 14.31 8.31
C LEU A 149 3.68 13.65 9.67
N GLU A 150 3.36 14.36 10.74
CA GLU A 150 3.49 13.92 12.11
C GLU A 150 2.12 14.00 12.78
N PHE A 151 1.68 12.88 13.33
CA PHE A 151 0.41 12.75 14.02
C PHE A 151 0.66 12.38 15.48
N GLY A 152 0.02 13.09 16.42
CA GLY A 152 0.20 12.99 17.87
C GLY A 152 -0.09 11.60 18.46
N GLY A 153 -0.69 10.70 17.67
CA GLY A 153 -0.75 9.28 17.99
C GLY A 153 0.59 8.54 17.85
N GLY A 154 1.70 9.20 17.50
CA GLY A 154 2.99 8.54 17.30
C GLY A 154 3.18 7.94 15.90
N LEU A 155 2.46 8.44 14.89
CA LEU A 155 2.67 8.12 13.48
C LEU A 155 3.49 9.23 12.83
N ILE A 156 4.55 8.86 12.10
CA ILE A 156 5.31 9.77 11.23
C ILE A 156 5.36 9.18 9.83
N VAL A 157 4.94 9.94 8.82
CA VAL A 157 5.03 9.58 7.40
C VAL A 157 5.92 10.60 6.70
N ARG A 158 6.95 10.13 6.00
CA ARG A 158 7.85 10.95 5.20
C ARG A 158 7.77 10.53 3.75
N PHE A 159 7.57 11.50 2.85
CA PHE A 159 7.61 11.29 1.41
C PHE A 159 8.56 12.30 0.76
N ASP A 160 9.51 11.84 -0.05
CA ASP A 160 10.48 12.72 -0.71
C ASP A 160 9.88 13.53 -1.89
N GLY A 161 8.62 13.26 -2.26
CA GLY A 161 7.96 13.87 -3.41
C GLY A 161 8.45 13.30 -4.75
N VAL A 162 9.18 12.18 -4.71
CA VAL A 162 9.73 11.50 -5.88
C VAL A 162 9.36 10.02 -5.85
N HIS A 163 9.86 9.24 -4.89
CA HIS A 163 9.71 7.77 -4.90
C HIS A 163 9.83 7.10 -3.54
N LYS A 164 10.42 7.77 -2.54
CA LYS A 164 10.74 7.17 -1.25
C LYS A 164 9.74 7.58 -0.19
N VAL A 165 9.07 6.58 0.38
CA VAL A 165 8.16 6.69 1.52
C VAL A 165 8.80 6.03 2.73
N VAL A 166 8.74 6.68 3.89
CA VAL A 166 9.17 6.12 5.17
C VAL A 166 8.03 6.31 6.16
N ILE A 167 7.58 5.21 6.78
CA ILE A 167 6.55 5.20 7.82
C ILE A 167 7.23 4.78 9.12
N SER A 168 7.08 5.59 10.17
CA SER A 168 7.62 5.29 11.49
C SER A 168 6.51 5.32 12.53
N LEU A 169 6.33 4.21 13.23
CA LEU A 169 5.30 4.02 14.25
C LEU A 169 5.92 3.89 15.63
N ALA A 170 5.29 4.49 16.64
CA ALA A 170 5.58 4.18 18.03
C ALA A 170 5.24 2.72 18.35
N GLN A 171 6.03 2.08 19.21
CA GLN A 171 5.90 0.65 19.57
C GLN A 171 4.52 0.29 20.15
N GLN A 172 3.75 1.27 20.63
CA GLN A 172 2.38 1.05 21.11
C GLN A 172 1.43 0.48 20.03
N TYR A 173 1.81 0.53 18.75
CA TYR A 173 1.06 -0.05 17.63
C TYR A 173 1.46 -1.49 17.27
N ALA A 174 2.46 -2.07 17.95
CA ALA A 174 2.86 -3.46 17.74
C ALA A 174 1.66 -4.41 17.86
N ASN A 175 1.50 -5.33 16.91
CA ASN A 175 0.36 -6.24 16.79
C ASN A 175 -1.01 -5.54 16.63
N LYS A 176 -1.04 -4.23 16.39
CA LYS A 176 -2.27 -3.42 16.24
C LYS A 176 -2.33 -2.75 14.87
N VAL A 177 -1.48 -3.16 13.92
CA VAL A 177 -1.49 -2.70 12.53
C VAL A 177 -1.40 -3.88 11.57
N GLU A 178 -1.91 -3.68 10.36
CA GLU A 178 -1.72 -4.61 9.24
C GLU A 178 -1.43 -3.83 7.95
N GLY A 179 -0.86 -4.51 6.96
CA GLY A 179 -0.54 -3.95 5.64
C GLY A 179 0.73 -4.55 5.05
N ILE A 180 1.19 -3.98 3.94
CA ILE A 180 2.48 -4.36 3.33
C ILE A 180 3.65 -4.24 4.31
N CYS A 181 3.57 -3.33 5.29
CA CYS A 181 4.62 -3.11 6.27
C CYS A 181 4.69 -4.15 7.41
N GLY A 182 3.77 -5.12 7.49
CA GLY A 182 3.72 -6.06 8.63
C GLY A 182 3.06 -5.47 9.88
N ASP A 183 3.32 -6.07 11.05
CA ASP A 183 2.61 -5.80 12.30
C ASP A 183 3.46 -5.17 13.43
N CYS A 184 4.77 -4.94 13.21
CA CYS A 184 5.66 -4.20 14.12
C CYS A 184 5.86 -4.93 15.48
N ASP A 185 5.83 -6.26 15.49
CA ASP A 185 5.98 -7.07 16.70
C ASP A 185 7.43 -7.52 16.98
N SER A 186 8.41 -7.04 16.19
CA SER A 186 9.82 -7.43 16.22
C SER A 186 10.10 -8.86 15.73
N ASN A 187 9.15 -9.49 15.03
CA ASN A 187 9.30 -10.82 14.46
C ASN A 187 9.27 -10.75 12.90
N PRO A 188 10.41 -10.93 12.21
CA PRO A 188 10.42 -10.91 10.75
C PRO A 188 9.69 -12.08 10.09
N ALA A 189 9.41 -13.17 10.82
CA ALA A 189 8.88 -14.42 10.25
C ALA A 189 7.37 -14.38 9.95
N ASN A 190 6.62 -13.49 10.60
CA ASN A 190 5.16 -13.30 10.42
C ASN A 190 4.79 -12.03 9.64
N ASP A 191 5.77 -11.27 9.17
CA ASP A 191 5.52 -10.08 8.35
C ASP A 191 4.86 -10.39 7.00
N ILE A 192 5.16 -11.56 6.42
CA ILE A 192 4.72 -11.95 5.07
C ILE A 192 3.81 -13.18 5.16
N LEU A 193 2.63 -12.99 5.75
CA LEU A 193 1.57 -14.00 5.84
C LEU A 193 0.42 -13.69 4.89
N PHE A 194 -0.10 -14.71 4.20
CA PHE A 194 -1.29 -14.58 3.37
C PHE A 194 -2.51 -15.06 4.14
N HIS A 195 -3.40 -14.13 4.54
CA HIS A 195 -4.53 -14.43 5.43
C HIS A 195 -4.13 -15.20 6.70
N GLY A 196 -3.02 -14.78 7.32
CA GLY A 196 -2.45 -15.41 8.52
C GLY A 196 -1.75 -16.75 8.28
N LYS A 197 -1.57 -17.18 7.03
CA LYS A 197 -0.88 -18.43 6.68
C LYS A 197 0.52 -18.15 6.16
N ASP A 198 1.46 -18.97 6.58
CA ASP A 198 2.83 -18.97 6.05
C ASP A 198 2.84 -19.38 4.57
N ILE A 199 3.56 -18.62 3.76
CA ILE A 199 3.74 -18.84 2.32
C ILE A 199 5.22 -19.04 1.93
N ASN A 200 6.11 -19.26 2.90
CA ASN A 200 7.53 -19.51 2.66
C ASN A 200 7.80 -20.79 1.86
N GLY A 201 6.83 -21.69 1.75
CA GLY A 201 6.91 -22.89 0.89
C GLY A 201 6.82 -22.61 -0.62
N MET A 202 6.52 -21.39 -1.05
CA MET A 202 6.51 -21.02 -2.48
C MET A 202 7.93 -20.83 -3.00
N THR A 203 8.27 -21.51 -4.10
CA THR A 203 9.62 -21.46 -4.70
C THR A 203 9.89 -20.20 -5.51
N ASN A 204 8.84 -19.57 -6.07
CA ASN A 204 8.95 -18.30 -6.78
C ASN A 204 8.65 -17.13 -5.83
N ASN A 205 9.70 -16.35 -5.51
CA ASN A 205 9.58 -15.20 -4.62
C ASN A 205 8.68 -14.09 -5.19
N ASN A 206 8.65 -13.88 -6.51
CA ASN A 206 7.81 -12.84 -7.10
C ASN A 206 6.33 -13.17 -6.95
N GLU A 207 5.94 -14.40 -7.30
CA GLU A 207 4.56 -14.89 -7.09
C GLU A 207 4.18 -14.89 -5.60
N ARG A 208 5.14 -15.21 -4.72
CA ARG A 208 4.93 -15.17 -3.26
C ARG A 208 4.59 -13.75 -2.78
N TYR A 209 5.37 -12.75 -3.21
CA TYR A 209 5.14 -11.36 -2.80
C TYR A 209 3.89 -10.77 -3.43
N GLU A 210 3.61 -11.07 -4.71
CA GLU A 210 2.36 -10.67 -5.36
C GLU A 210 1.14 -11.26 -4.66
N LYS A 211 1.20 -12.56 -4.32
CA LYS A 211 0.13 -13.22 -3.56
C LYS A 211 -0.08 -12.57 -2.20
N PHE A 212 1.00 -12.30 -1.45
CA PHE A 212 0.94 -11.57 -0.19
C PHE A 212 0.31 -10.18 -0.36
N ALA A 213 0.78 -9.38 -1.33
CA ALA A 213 0.31 -8.01 -1.52
C ALA A 213 -1.11 -7.91 -2.07
N SER A 214 -1.59 -8.94 -2.78
CA SER A 214 -2.94 -8.98 -3.34
C SER A 214 -4.04 -8.77 -2.29
N GLN A 215 -3.81 -9.17 -1.02
CA GLN A 215 -4.76 -8.97 0.07
C GLN A 215 -4.85 -7.50 0.55
N PHE A 216 -3.87 -6.67 0.17
CA PHE A 216 -3.79 -5.25 0.54
C PHE A 216 -4.00 -4.32 -0.66
N LEU A 217 -4.37 -4.89 -1.81
CA LEU A 217 -4.69 -4.14 -3.02
C LEU A 217 -6.01 -3.37 -2.84
N ILE A 218 -6.01 -2.10 -3.22
CA ILE A 218 -7.20 -1.24 -3.16
C ILE A 218 -7.43 -0.52 -4.48
N THR A 219 -8.68 -0.09 -4.70
CA THR A 219 -9.05 0.65 -5.91
C THR A 219 -8.35 1.99 -5.96
N ASP A 220 -7.83 2.34 -7.12
CA ASP A 220 -7.29 3.67 -7.36
C ASP A 220 -8.42 4.70 -7.51
N ASP A 221 -8.55 5.55 -6.50
CA ASP A 221 -9.46 6.70 -6.47
C ASP A 221 -8.71 8.03 -6.57
N SER A 222 -7.40 7.99 -6.87
CA SER A 222 -6.51 9.16 -6.80
C SER A 222 -6.94 10.29 -7.74
N ASP A 223 -7.68 9.95 -8.80
CA ASP A 223 -8.15 10.86 -9.85
C ASP A 223 -9.67 11.14 -9.80
N LYS A 224 -10.40 10.61 -8.80
CA LYS A 224 -11.83 10.90 -8.66
C LYS A 224 -12.02 12.24 -7.95
N PRO A 225 -12.67 13.24 -8.58
CA PRO A 225 -13.01 14.47 -7.88
C PRO A 225 -13.94 14.17 -6.71
N ALA A 226 -13.66 14.78 -5.56
CA ALA A 226 -14.53 14.70 -4.40
C ALA A 226 -15.88 15.37 -4.72
N LYS A 227 -16.95 14.58 -4.61
CA LYS A 227 -18.39 14.89 -4.75
C LYS A 227 -19.00 14.72 -6.14
N ASP A 228 -19.91 13.74 -6.18
CA ASP A 228 -21.10 13.61 -7.03
C ASP A 228 -20.95 13.69 -8.54
N LYS A 229 -20.86 12.51 -9.18
CA LYS A 229 -21.89 12.08 -10.15
C LYS A 229 -22.22 10.61 -9.97
N MET A 230 -23.20 10.41 -9.10
CA MET A 230 -24.14 9.30 -8.99
C MET A 230 -24.80 8.96 -10.35
N TYR A 231 -24.07 8.57 -11.40
CA TYR A 231 -24.64 8.01 -12.64
C TYR A 231 -23.70 7.09 -13.45
N PHE A 232 -22.41 6.99 -13.13
CA PHE A 232 -21.48 6.23 -14.01
C PHE A 232 -21.31 4.74 -13.66
N VAL A 233 -21.83 4.29 -12.52
CA VAL A 233 -21.70 2.88 -12.09
C VAL A 233 -22.57 1.94 -12.94
N PHE A 234 -23.63 2.42 -13.60
CA PHE A 234 -24.45 1.57 -14.46
C PHE A 234 -23.92 1.42 -15.89
N SER A 235 -23.07 2.32 -16.39
CA SER A 235 -22.61 2.28 -17.79
C SER A 235 -21.37 1.41 -18.01
N PHE A 236 -20.44 1.37 -17.05
CA PHE A 236 -19.21 0.56 -17.18
C PHE A 236 -19.44 -0.94 -17.02
N PHE A 237 -20.36 -1.35 -16.13
CA PHE A 237 -20.72 -2.76 -16.00
C PHE A 237 -21.40 -3.30 -17.27
N LEU A 238 -22.20 -2.49 -17.96
CA LEU A 238 -22.83 -2.87 -19.24
C LEU A 238 -21.81 -3.01 -20.38
N LEU A 239 -20.77 -2.17 -20.43
CA LEU A 239 -19.74 -2.25 -21.48
C LEU A 239 -18.82 -3.47 -21.30
N CYS A 240 -18.45 -3.83 -20.07
CA CYS A 240 -17.68 -5.05 -19.81
C CYS A 240 -18.52 -6.33 -20.07
N PHE A 241 -19.80 -6.36 -19.68
CA PHE A 241 -20.67 -7.50 -19.97
C PHE A 241 -20.99 -7.65 -21.47
N TYR A 242 -21.19 -6.54 -22.18
CA TYR A 242 -21.45 -6.56 -23.63
C TYR A 242 -20.24 -7.08 -24.41
N TYR A 243 -19.02 -6.68 -24.03
CA TYR A 243 -17.79 -7.18 -24.67
C TYR A 243 -17.55 -8.66 -24.39
N MET A 244 -17.86 -9.12 -23.17
CA MET A 244 -17.77 -10.54 -22.80
C MET A 244 -18.83 -11.38 -23.54
N LEU A 245 -20.06 -10.90 -23.71
CA LEU A 245 -21.09 -11.60 -24.48
C LEU A 245 -20.75 -11.66 -25.98
N TYR A 246 -20.20 -10.58 -26.53
CA TYR A 246 -19.83 -10.47 -27.95
C TYR A 246 -18.73 -11.47 -28.34
N GLU A 247 -17.75 -11.70 -27.48
CA GLU A 247 -16.68 -12.69 -27.73
C GLU A 247 -17.12 -14.14 -27.45
N ILE A 248 -18.14 -14.36 -26.59
CA ILE A 248 -18.69 -15.71 -26.35
C ILE A 248 -19.63 -16.15 -27.49
N LEU A 249 -20.27 -15.22 -28.21
CA LEU A 249 -21.21 -15.52 -29.29
C LEU A 249 -20.58 -15.59 -30.70
N LYS A 250 -19.25 -15.43 -30.84
CA LYS A 250 -18.52 -15.64 -32.10
C LYS A 250 -18.10 -17.11 -32.30
N PRO A 251 -19.04 -18.02 -32.56
CA PRO A 251 -18.70 -18.99 -33.59
C PRO A 251 -19.83 -19.21 -34.60
N VAL A 252 -19.39 -19.44 -35.84
CA VAL A 252 -20.14 -19.94 -37.01
C VAL A 252 -20.91 -18.89 -37.81
N VAL A 253 -20.23 -18.16 -38.71
CA VAL A 253 -20.63 -18.02 -40.12
C VAL A 253 -19.38 -17.61 -40.91
N ASP A 254 -18.68 -18.58 -41.52
CA ASP A 254 -17.82 -18.31 -42.69
C ASP A 254 -17.49 -19.62 -43.44
N ILE A 255 -18.53 -20.39 -43.77
CA ILE A 255 -18.50 -21.31 -44.92
C ILE A 255 -19.91 -21.29 -45.54
N ASN A 256 -19.96 -20.94 -46.83
CA ASN A 256 -21.12 -20.89 -47.75
C ASN A 256 -21.85 -19.54 -47.87
N SER A 257 -21.42 -18.73 -48.84
CA SER A 257 -22.23 -18.51 -50.05
C SER A 257 -21.46 -17.63 -51.04
N ASN A 258 -21.08 -18.19 -52.19
CA ASN A 258 -21.12 -17.40 -53.42
C ASN A 258 -22.18 -18.01 -54.33
N ASN A 259 -23.07 -17.11 -54.73
CA ASN A 259 -24.41 -17.36 -55.22
C ASN A 259 -24.42 -17.82 -56.68
N THR A 260 -25.49 -18.55 -56.98
CA THR A 260 -25.93 -19.05 -58.27
C THR A 260 -26.37 -17.95 -59.25
N ARG A 261 -26.03 -18.14 -60.53
CA ARG A 261 -26.77 -17.81 -61.77
C ARG A 261 -25.83 -18.18 -62.93
N SER A 262 -26.19 -18.84 -64.02
CA SER A 262 -27.45 -19.26 -64.64
C SER A 262 -27.11 -20.32 -65.69
N SER A 263 -28.06 -21.20 -65.99
CA SER A 263 -27.96 -22.30 -66.97
C SER A 263 -27.73 -21.84 -68.42
N SER A 264 -26.85 -22.54 -69.15
CA SER A 264 -27.14 -23.02 -70.51
C SER A 264 -26.10 -24.04 -70.99
N ASN A 265 -26.62 -25.08 -71.63
CA ASN A 265 -25.99 -26.30 -72.10
C ASN A 265 -24.85 -26.18 -73.12
N ASN A 266 -24.12 -27.30 -73.20
CA ASN A 266 -23.53 -27.97 -74.38
C ASN A 266 -22.09 -27.64 -74.83
N ASN A 267 -21.28 -28.69 -74.65
CA ASN A 267 -20.42 -29.37 -75.65
C ASN A 267 -19.09 -28.74 -76.10
N ASN A 268 -18.13 -29.67 -76.18
CA ASN A 268 -16.91 -29.70 -77.02
C ASN A 268 -15.60 -29.09 -76.47
N ILE A 269 -14.80 -29.99 -75.89
CA ILE A 269 -13.36 -30.29 -76.18
C ILE A 269 -13.04 -30.01 -77.69
N PRO A 270 -11.82 -29.63 -78.17
CA PRO A 270 -10.47 -29.82 -77.59
C PRO A 270 -9.38 -28.71 -77.85
N HIS A 271 -8.16 -29.03 -77.39
CA HIS A 271 -6.85 -28.87 -78.07
C HIS A 271 -5.99 -27.60 -77.86
N TYR A 272 -4.85 -27.83 -77.19
CA TYR A 272 -3.46 -27.45 -77.52
C TYR A 272 -3.11 -25.97 -77.76
N LEU A 273 -2.23 -25.46 -76.90
CA LEU A 273 -0.78 -25.30 -77.15
C LEU A 273 -0.04 -25.07 -75.83
#